data_AF-A0AAR2M1X3-F1
#
_entry.id   AF-A0AAR2M1X3-F1
#
_cell.length_a   1.000
_cell.length_b   1.000
_cell.length_c   1.000
_cell.angle_alpha   90.00
_cell.angle_beta   90.00
_cell.angle_gamma   90.00
#
_symmetry.space_group_name_H-M   'P 1'
#
loop_
_entity.id
_entity.type
_entity.pdbx_description
1 polymer ?
#
loop_
_entity_poly.entity_id
_entity_poly.type
_entity_poly.pdbx_seq_one_letter_code
_entity_poly.pdbx_strand_id
1 'polypeptide(L)'
;RAGVSGIARAEGEHKVSLYADDMILYLSDASTSLPVVLNILSDFGKISGYRVNTQKSELMPINLAARESSFVYTLLYFLRE
;
A
#
# COMPACT_ATOMS: atom_id res chain seq x y z
N ARG A 1 11.22 -11.20 -5.89
CA ARG A 1 11.45 -9.89 -6.55
C ARG A 1 11.51 -8.83 -5.46
N ALA A 2 12.67 -8.21 -5.29
CA ALA A 2 13.07 -7.50 -4.08
C ALA A 2 12.64 -6.02 -4.10
N GLY A 3 11.40 -5.72 -3.71
CA GLY A 3 10.97 -4.32 -3.61
C GLY A 3 9.68 -4.04 -2.85
N VAL A 4 8.97 -5.06 -2.37
CA VAL A 4 7.77 -4.89 -1.54
C VAL A 4 7.91 -5.76 -0.29
N SER A 5 7.97 -5.10 0.85
CA SER A 5 8.08 -5.74 2.17
C SER A 5 6.74 -5.66 2.88
N GLY A 6 6.26 -6.82 3.31
CA GLY A 6 5.00 -7.01 4.01
C GLY A 6 5.16 -7.09 5.51
N ILE A 7 4.05 -7.33 6.21
CA ILE A 7 4.06 -7.45 7.66
C ILE A 7 4.30 -8.91 8.07
N ALA A 8 5.37 -9.14 8.81
CA ALA A 8 5.68 -10.46 9.37
C ALA A 8 4.77 -10.80 10.56
N ARG A 9 4.23 -12.01 10.55
CA ARG A 9 3.47 -12.66 11.62
C ARG A 9 3.94 -14.11 11.77
N ALA A 10 3.40 -14.82 12.76
CA ALA A 10 3.80 -16.18 13.11
C ALA A 10 3.75 -17.15 11.90
N GLU A 11 2.81 -16.93 10.99
CA GLU A 11 2.57 -17.81 9.83
C GLU A 11 3.28 -17.36 8.54
N GLY A 12 4.02 -16.24 8.59
CA GLY A 12 4.78 -15.72 7.46
C GLY A 12 4.63 -14.21 7.25
N GLU A 13 5.03 -13.75 6.06
CA GLU A 13 4.94 -12.36 5.64
C GLU A 13 3.64 -12.12 4.84
N HIS A 14 2.79 -11.24 5.35
CA HIS A 14 1.54 -10.86 4.69
C HIS A 14 1.73 -9.57 3.90
N LYS A 15 1.38 -9.57 2.61
CA LYS A 15 1.53 -8.41 1.69
C LYS A 15 0.21 -7.90 1.15
N VAL A 16 -0.76 -8.79 0.94
CA VAL A 16 -2.01 -8.47 0.27
C VAL A 16 -3.14 -9.35 0.81
N SER A 17 -4.33 -8.76 0.90
CA SER A 17 -5.62 -9.45 1.05
C SER A 17 -6.55 -8.94 -0.05
N LEU A 18 -7.34 -9.85 -0.63
CA LEU A 18 -8.24 -9.56 -1.75
C LEU A 18 -9.65 -9.96 -1.37
N TYR A 19 -10.63 -9.12 -1.67
CA TYR A 19 -12.05 -9.43 -1.51
C TYR A 19 -12.87 -8.73 -2.58
N ALA A 20 -13.52 -9.51 -3.45
CA ALA A 20 -14.27 -8.99 -4.60
C ALA A 20 -13.42 -7.99 -5.42
N ASP A 21 -13.86 -6.74 -5.53
CA ASP A 21 -13.19 -5.63 -6.19
C ASP A 21 -12.21 -4.85 -5.30
N ASP A 22 -12.20 -5.12 -3.99
CA ASP A 22 -11.34 -4.45 -3.02
C ASP A 22 -10.05 -5.24 -2.74
N MET A 23 -8.96 -4.48 -2.56
CA MET A 23 -7.65 -5.00 -2.18
C MET A 23 -7.08 -4.20 -1.02
N ILE A 24 -6.55 -4.93 -0.03
CA ILE A 24 -5.81 -4.35 1.10
C ILE A 24 -4.34 -4.75 0.96
N LEU A 25 -3.44 -3.78 1.08
CA LEU A 25 -2.00 -3.99 1.05
C LEU A 25 -1.38 -3.74 2.42
N TYR A 26 -0.48 -4.62 2.82
CA TYR A 26 0.26 -4.53 4.07
C TYR A 26 1.72 -4.25 3.77
N LEU A 27 2.23 -3.11 4.23
CA LEU A 27 3.60 -2.66 3.98
C LEU A 27 4.31 -2.44 5.32
N SER A 28 5.43 -3.12 5.56
CA SER A 28 6.25 -2.87 6.75
C SER A 28 7.10 -1.61 6.60
N ASP A 29 7.47 -1.26 5.37
CA ASP A 29 8.17 -0.03 5.02
C ASP A 29 7.46 0.63 3.84
N ALA A 30 6.54 1.53 4.17
CA ALA A 30 5.76 2.26 3.17
C ALA A 30 6.64 3.16 2.29
N SER A 31 7.75 3.69 2.81
CA SER A 31 8.59 4.65 2.09
C SER A 31 9.28 4.03 0.88
N THR A 32 9.71 2.77 1.01
CA THR A 32 10.35 2.01 -0.07
C THR A 32 9.35 1.19 -0.87
N SER A 33 8.37 0.58 -0.22
CA SER A 33 7.48 -0.40 -0.86
C SER A 33 6.35 0.24 -1.65
N LEU A 34 5.79 1.36 -1.17
CA LEU A 34 4.62 1.97 -1.83
C LEU A 34 4.93 2.49 -3.24
N PRO A 35 6.05 3.17 -3.52
CA PRO A 35 6.38 3.58 -4.87
C PRO A 35 6.48 2.39 -5.84
N VAL A 36 7.05 1.28 -5.38
CA VAL A 36 7.15 0.04 -6.18
C VAL A 36 5.77 -0.55 -6.47
N VAL A 37 4.89 -0.60 -5.46
CA VAL A 37 3.51 -1.05 -5.61
C VAL A 37 2.75 -0.18 -6.63
N LEU A 38 2.83 1.15 -6.51
CA LEU A 38 2.11 2.06 -7.40
C LEU A 38 2.57 1.91 -8.85
N ASN A 39 3.86 1.68 -9.08
CA ASN A 39 4.39 1.39 -10.41
C ASN A 39 3.83 0.08 -10.97
N ILE A 40 3.79 -0.99 -10.16
CA ILE A 40 3.20 -2.28 -10.56
C ILE A 40 1.72 -2.12 -10.91
N LEU A 41 0.95 -1.41 -10.09
CA LEU A 41 -0.48 -1.18 -10.34
C LEU A 41 -0.72 -0.31 -11.58
N SER A 42 0.15 0.68 -11.82
CA SER A 42 0.13 1.49 -13.03
C SER A 42 0.40 0.66 -14.29
N ASP A 43 1.43 -0.18 -14.25
CA ASP A 43 1.78 -1.06 -15.39
C ASP A 43 0.71 -2.11 -15.63
N PHE A 44 0.15 -2.70 -14.57
CA PHE A 44 -1.00 -3.59 -14.68
C PHE A 44 -2.20 -2.86 -15.30
N GLY A 45 -2.49 -1.64 -14.85
CA GLY A 45 -3.60 -0.83 -15.35
C GLY A 45 -3.50 -0.48 -16.83
N LYS A 46 -2.28 -0.28 -17.36
CA LYS A 46 -2.05 -0.07 -18.81
C LYS A 46 -2.48 -1.27 -19.65
N ILE A 47 -2.39 -2.49 -19.09
CA ILE A 47 -2.71 -3.73 -19.79
C ILE A 47 -4.18 -4.12 -19.55
N SER A 48 -4.66 -4.02 -18.31
CA SER A 48 -6.00 -4.48 -17.93
C SER A 48 -7.10 -3.43 -18.15
N GLY A 49 -6.73 -2.16 -18.28
CA GLY A 49 -7.68 -1.03 -18.28
C GLY A 49 -8.21 -0.65 -16.88
N TYR A 50 -7.75 -1.32 -15.81
CA TYR A 50 -8.12 -0.98 -14.43
C TYR A 50 -7.29 0.18 -13.89
N ARG A 51 -7.87 0.99 -13.02
CA ARG A 51 -7.20 2.11 -12.36
C ARG A 51 -7.49 2.11 -10.87
N VAL A 52 -6.47 2.38 -10.05
CA VAL A 52 -6.63 2.58 -8.61
C VAL A 52 -7.51 3.81 -8.36
N ASN A 53 -8.55 3.65 -7.55
CA ASN A 53 -9.46 4.73 -7.19
C ASN A 53 -8.95 5.46 -5.94
N THR A 54 -8.18 6.53 -6.11
CA THR A 54 -7.62 7.31 -5.00
C THR A 54 -8.66 7.96 -4.10
N GLN A 55 -9.91 8.16 -4.57
CA GLN A 55 -11.00 8.72 -3.75
C GLN A 55 -11.64 7.67 -2.83
N LYS A 56 -11.48 6.38 -3.14
CA LYS A 56 -11.98 5.27 -2.33
C LYS A 56 -10.86 4.55 -1.57
N SER A 57 -9.60 4.77 -1.95
CA SER A 57 -8.44 4.20 -1.28
C SER A 57 -8.12 4.96 0.00
N GLU A 58 -7.80 4.24 1.07
CA GLU A 58 -7.35 4.81 2.34
C GLU A 58 -5.99 4.22 2.73
N LEU A 59 -5.20 5.00 3.46
CA LEU A 59 -3.99 4.54 4.13
C LEU A 59 -4.24 4.52 5.64
N MET A 60 -3.85 3.43 6.30
CA MET A 60 -4.03 3.27 7.75
C MET A 60 -2.72 2.90 8.44
N PRO A 61 -2.21 3.73 9.37
CA PRO A 61 -1.03 3.38 10.15
C PRO A 61 -1.39 2.37 11.25
N ILE A 62 -0.80 1.18 11.21
CA ILE A 62 -1.16 0.06 12.10
C ILE A 62 -0.52 0.17 13.48
N ASN A 63 0.67 0.77 13.59
CA ASN A 63 1.42 0.89 14.84
C ASN A 63 1.95 2.31 15.06
N LEU A 64 2.51 2.57 16.25
CA LEU A 64 3.03 3.88 16.62
C LEU A 64 4.16 4.34 15.68
N ALA A 65 5.09 3.46 15.33
CA ALA A 65 6.19 3.78 14.41
C ALA A 65 5.68 4.25 13.04
N ALA A 66 4.62 3.63 12.51
CA ALA A 66 3.99 4.05 11.26
C ALA A 66 3.26 5.39 11.42
N ARG A 67 2.66 5.67 12.59
CA ARG A 67 1.99 6.96 12.88
C ARG A 67 2.98 8.12 12.99
N GLU A 68 4.17 7.86 13.52
CA GLU A 68 5.23 8.86 13.70
C GLU A 68 6.09 9.04 12.44
N SER A 69 5.89 8.21 11.41
CA SER A 69 6.57 8.35 10.13
C SER A 69 6.09 9.61 9.39
N SER A 70 7.03 10.54 9.14
CA SER A 70 6.75 11.75 8.36
C SER A 70 6.25 11.43 6.95
N PHE A 71 6.77 10.36 6.33
CA PHE A 71 6.32 9.89 5.02
C PHE A 71 4.85 9.46 5.04
N VAL A 72 4.47 8.63 6.01
CA VAL A 72 3.07 8.16 6.16
C VAL A 72 2.15 9.33 6.47
N TYR A 73 2.58 10.26 7.32
CA TYR A 73 1.83 11.49 7.60
C TYR A 73 1.58 12.30 6.33
N THR A 74 2.61 12.65 5.56
CA THR A 74 2.45 13.41 4.30
C THR A 74 1.49 12.71 3.33
N LEU A 75 1.59 11.39 3.23
CA LEU A 75 0.73 10.61 2.34
C LEU A 75 -0.74 10.58 2.82
N LEU A 76 -0.97 10.50 4.14
CA LEU A 76 -2.33 10.61 4.70
C LEU A 76 -2.98 11.95 4.38
N TYR A 77 -2.22 13.04 4.41
CA TYR A 77 -2.73 14.35 4.01
C TYR A 77 -3.12 14.37 2.53
N PHE A 78 -2.28 13.83 1.66
CA PHE A 78 -2.56 13.79 0.22
C PHE A 78 -3.79 12.93 -0.14
N LEU A 79 -4.04 11.84 0.59
CA LEU A 79 -5.19 10.96 0.34
C LEU A 79 -6.51 11.49 0.93
N ARG A 80 -6.47 12.54 1.76
CA ARG A 80 -7.65 13.15 2.39
C ARG A 80 -8.17 14.40 1.69
N GLU A 81 -7.45 14.91 0.68
CA GLU A 81 -7.89 15.99 -0.22
C GLU A 81 -8.27 15.46 -1.60
#